data_AF-A0A7R9YN75-F1
#
_entry.id   AF-A0A7R9YN75-F1
#
_cell.length_a   1.000
_cell.length_b   1.000
_cell.length_c   1.000
_cell.angle_alpha   90.00
_cell.angle_beta   90.00
_cell.angle_gamma   90.00
#
_symmetry.space_group_name_H-M   'P 1'
#
loop_
_entity.id
_entity.type
_entity.pdbx_description
1 polymer ?
#
loop_
_entity_poly.entity_id
_entity_poly.type
_entity_poly.pdbx_seq_one_letter_code
_entity_poly.pdbx_strand_id
1 'polypeptide(L)'
;GDNGKLSRVLNDVMTPVSHARLTAKAAPGQLTASELTALRTSQGLTPAGLRFAILGSPVAKSPSPEMHNAAFAAHLLPHTYVALEMSTLARARAELLDLPNFGGASVTIPLKEAALALCDELSPAATRIGAVNTLIPLADGRIRGDNTDWLGIR
;
A
#
# COMPACT_ATOMS: atom_id res chain seq x y z
N GLY A 1 30.88 5.62 -7.43
CA GLY A 1 31.82 4.56 -7.01
C GLY A 1 31.20 3.74 -5.89
N ASP A 2 31.71 2.54 -5.63
CA ASP A 2 31.11 1.61 -4.66
C ASP A 2 31.07 2.14 -3.22
N ASN A 3 32.07 2.93 -2.81
CA ASN A 3 32.10 3.59 -1.49
C ASN A 3 31.03 4.69 -1.34
N GLY A 4 30.41 5.14 -2.44
CA GLY A 4 29.38 6.18 -2.47
C GLY A 4 27.95 5.64 -2.50
N LYS A 5 27.72 4.35 -2.22
CA LYS A 5 26.37 3.78 -2.21
C LYS A 5 25.52 4.36 -1.07
N LEU A 6 26.12 4.61 0.09
CA LEU A 6 25.40 5.14 1.25
C LEU A 6 24.83 6.53 0.99
N SER A 7 25.55 7.41 0.28
CA SER A 7 25.04 8.75 -0.03
C SER A 7 23.80 8.70 -0.93
N ARG A 8 23.65 7.67 -1.77
CA ARG A 8 22.43 7.45 -2.57
C ARG A 8 21.26 6.97 -1.70
N VAL A 9 21.53 6.12 -0.71
CA VAL A 9 20.51 5.63 0.24
C VAL A 9 19.96 6.77 1.08
N LEU A 10 20.83 7.64 1.58
CA LEU A 10 20.51 8.77 2.46
C LEU A 10 19.88 9.96 1.73
N ASN A 11 20.20 10.19 0.45
CA ASN A 11 19.53 11.22 -0.33
C ASN A 11 18.06 10.87 -0.47
N ASP A 12 17.16 11.73 -0.03
CA ASP A 12 15.70 11.53 -0.01
C ASP A 12 14.98 12.17 -1.21
N VAL A 13 15.58 13.17 -1.83
CA VAL A 13 15.02 13.91 -2.98
C VAL A 13 15.63 13.45 -4.30
N MET A 14 14.79 12.94 -5.23
CA MET A 14 15.15 12.69 -6.63
C MET A 14 16.43 11.83 -6.83
N THR A 15 16.64 10.80 -6.00
CA THR A 15 17.80 9.90 -6.09
C THR A 15 17.87 9.22 -7.47
N PRO A 16 18.95 9.41 -8.26
CA PRO A 16 19.08 8.76 -9.55
C PRO A 16 19.35 7.26 -9.38
N VAL A 17 18.48 6.45 -9.98
CA VAL A 17 18.49 4.97 -9.94
C VAL A 17 18.78 4.37 -11.32
N SER A 18 19.14 3.08 -11.33
CA SER A 18 19.21 2.25 -12.54
C SER A 18 18.00 1.29 -12.62
N HIS A 19 17.96 0.44 -13.65
CA HIS A 19 16.97 -0.61 -13.77
C HIS A 19 17.60 -1.89 -14.34
N ALA A 20 17.19 -3.06 -13.85
CA ALA A 20 17.82 -4.34 -14.20
C ALA A 20 17.71 -4.70 -15.70
N ARG A 21 16.71 -4.15 -16.40
CA ARG A 21 16.54 -4.33 -17.86
C ARG A 21 17.39 -3.37 -18.72
N LEU A 22 18.07 -2.41 -18.11
CA LEU A 22 18.97 -1.51 -18.86
C LEU A 22 20.30 -2.22 -19.13
N THR A 23 20.80 -2.05 -20.35
CA THR A 23 22.07 -2.64 -20.80
C THR A 23 23.29 -1.99 -20.17
N ALA A 24 23.15 -0.76 -19.65
CA ALA A 24 24.20 -0.03 -18.96
C ALA A 24 23.63 0.76 -17.77
N LYS A 25 24.46 0.93 -16.73
CA LYS A 25 24.21 1.88 -15.65
C LYS A 25 24.82 3.23 -16.02
N ALA A 26 24.10 4.32 -15.76
CA ALA A 26 24.57 5.68 -16.07
C ALA A 26 25.79 6.10 -15.20
N ALA A 27 25.95 5.49 -14.02
CA ALA A 27 27.12 5.71 -13.18
C ALA A 27 27.52 4.46 -12.35
N PRO A 28 28.83 4.23 -12.09
CA PRO A 28 29.28 3.15 -11.22
C PRO A 28 28.70 3.23 -9.81
N GLY A 29 28.14 2.12 -9.33
CA GLY A 29 27.51 2.01 -8.01
C GLY A 29 26.05 2.47 -7.93
N GLN A 30 25.36 2.67 -9.07
CA GLN A 30 23.92 2.93 -9.07
C GLN A 30 23.11 1.70 -8.60
N LEU A 31 22.14 1.99 -7.73
CA LEU A 31 21.14 1.06 -7.22
C LEU A 31 19.89 1.13 -8.09
N THR A 32 19.13 0.05 -8.16
CA THR A 32 17.74 0.08 -8.65
C THR A 32 16.81 0.72 -7.63
N ALA A 33 15.60 1.11 -8.06
CA ALA A 33 14.59 1.65 -7.15
C ALA A 33 14.24 0.65 -6.02
N SER A 34 14.04 -0.62 -6.35
CA SER A 34 13.72 -1.66 -5.35
C SER A 34 14.87 -1.88 -4.36
N GLU A 35 16.13 -1.93 -4.83
CA GLU A 35 17.30 -2.06 -3.94
C GLU A 35 17.45 -0.85 -3.02
N LEU A 36 17.20 0.36 -3.54
CA LEU A 36 17.24 1.59 -2.76
C LEU A 36 16.19 1.56 -1.64
N THR A 37 14.95 1.17 -1.97
CA THR A 37 13.86 1.05 -1.00
C THR A 37 14.15 -0.02 0.07
N ALA A 38 14.68 -1.18 -0.34
CA ALA A 38 15.08 -2.24 0.58
C ALA A 38 16.16 -1.77 1.56
N LEU A 39 17.18 -1.06 1.06
CA LEU A 39 18.26 -0.52 1.90
C LEU A 39 17.74 0.54 2.88
N ARG A 40 16.89 1.46 2.41
CA ARG A 40 16.25 2.46 3.29
C ARG A 40 15.41 1.81 4.38
N THR A 41 14.66 0.77 4.03
CA THR A 41 13.90 -0.03 5.00
C THR A 41 14.82 -0.67 6.03
N SER A 42 15.90 -1.32 5.60
CA SER A 42 16.86 -1.99 6.51
C SER A 42 17.57 -1.02 7.46
N GLN A 43 17.64 0.26 7.10
CA GLN A 43 18.22 1.33 7.94
C GLN A 43 17.17 2.13 8.71
N GLY A 44 15.89 1.73 8.68
CA GLY A 44 14.83 2.43 9.40
C GLY A 44 14.47 3.81 8.84
N LEU A 45 14.86 4.09 7.58
CA LEU A 45 14.57 5.36 6.90
C LEU A 45 13.17 5.40 6.28
N THR A 46 12.48 4.26 6.24
CA THR A 46 11.08 4.14 5.81
C THR A 46 10.29 3.34 6.84
N PRO A 47 8.95 3.48 6.90
CA PRO A 47 8.12 2.76 7.87
C PRO A 47 8.42 1.26 7.88
N ALA A 48 8.53 0.70 9.09
CA ALA A 48 8.58 -0.75 9.30
C ALA A 48 7.33 -1.40 8.72
N GLY A 49 7.45 -2.66 8.28
CA GLY A 49 6.44 -3.40 7.51
C GLY A 49 4.98 -3.05 7.81
N LEU A 50 4.38 -2.28 6.91
CA LEU A 50 2.98 -1.91 6.96
C LEU A 50 2.08 -3.13 6.70
N ARG A 51 0.90 -3.12 7.34
CA ARG A 51 -0.10 -4.17 7.22
C ARG A 51 -1.28 -3.71 6.39
N PHE A 52 -1.63 -4.49 5.38
CA PHE A 52 -2.75 -4.27 4.49
C PHE A 52 -3.76 -5.42 4.61
N ALA A 53 -5.01 -5.14 4.28
CA ALA A 53 -6.05 -6.17 4.30
C ALA A 53 -7.12 -5.98 3.23
N ILE A 54 -7.82 -7.05 2.88
CA ILE A 54 -9.15 -6.98 2.27
C ILE A 54 -10.21 -7.26 3.33
N LEU A 55 -11.19 -6.35 3.45
CA LEU A 55 -12.31 -6.41 4.38
C LEU A 55 -13.59 -6.76 3.63
N GLY A 56 -14.33 -7.75 4.10
CA GLY A 56 -15.64 -8.09 3.53
C GLY A 56 -16.03 -9.54 3.80
N SER A 57 -17.10 -9.98 3.15
CA SER A 57 -17.58 -11.35 3.27
C SER A 57 -18.38 -11.77 2.02
N PRO A 58 -18.00 -12.87 1.32
CA PRO A 58 -16.84 -13.73 1.54
C PRO A 58 -15.53 -13.17 0.99
N VAL A 59 -14.41 -13.33 1.72
CA VAL A 59 -13.05 -12.93 1.26
C VAL A 59 -11.99 -14.01 1.37
N ALA A 60 -12.30 -15.17 1.97
CA ALA A 60 -11.34 -16.27 2.14
C ALA A 60 -10.65 -16.75 0.84
N LYS A 61 -11.31 -16.63 -0.31
CA LYS A 61 -10.77 -16.98 -1.64
C LYS A 61 -10.47 -15.77 -2.52
N SER A 62 -10.37 -14.58 -1.92
CA SER A 62 -10.01 -13.38 -2.67
C SER A 62 -8.59 -13.54 -3.24
N PRO A 63 -8.34 -13.16 -4.50
CA PRO A 63 -7.00 -13.15 -5.08
C PRO A 63 -6.16 -11.95 -4.59
N SER A 64 -6.78 -10.99 -3.88
CA SER A 64 -6.13 -9.74 -3.48
C SER A 64 -4.89 -9.96 -2.60
N PRO A 65 -4.91 -10.86 -1.59
CA PRO A 65 -3.71 -11.15 -0.80
C PRO A 65 -2.54 -11.68 -1.64
N GLU A 66 -2.79 -12.62 -2.56
CA GLU A 66 -1.73 -13.17 -3.41
C GLU A 66 -1.15 -12.08 -4.33
N MET A 67 -2.03 -11.33 -5.00
CA MET A 67 -1.64 -10.25 -5.91
C MET A 67 -0.80 -9.17 -5.21
N HIS A 68 -1.24 -8.66 -4.06
CA HIS A 68 -0.55 -7.59 -3.35
C HIS A 68 0.75 -8.08 -2.70
N ASN A 69 0.78 -9.26 -2.10
CA ASN A 69 2.02 -9.81 -1.54
C ASN A 69 3.05 -10.09 -2.64
N ALA A 70 2.63 -10.56 -3.81
CA ALA A 70 3.53 -10.73 -4.96
C ALA A 70 4.11 -9.38 -5.42
N ALA A 71 3.30 -8.33 -5.49
CA ALA A 71 3.77 -6.99 -5.81
C ALA A 71 4.74 -6.44 -4.75
N PHE A 72 4.43 -6.61 -3.45
CA PHE A 72 5.33 -6.21 -2.37
C PHE A 72 6.68 -6.93 -2.46
N ALA A 73 6.67 -8.25 -2.69
CA ALA A 73 7.89 -9.03 -2.86
C ALA A 73 8.71 -8.57 -4.09
N ALA A 74 8.06 -8.34 -5.23
CA ALA A 74 8.72 -7.87 -6.46
C ALA A 74 9.38 -6.49 -6.30
N HIS A 75 8.85 -5.65 -5.41
CA HIS A 75 9.37 -4.32 -5.13
C HIS A 75 10.23 -4.23 -3.87
N LEU A 76 10.54 -5.37 -3.24
CA LEU A 76 11.28 -5.46 -1.97
C LEU A 76 10.68 -4.58 -0.85
N LEU A 77 9.34 -4.50 -0.84
CA LEU A 77 8.58 -3.80 0.19
C LEU A 77 8.30 -4.76 1.35
N PRO A 78 8.57 -4.37 2.60
CA PRO A 78 8.41 -5.22 3.78
C PRO A 78 6.94 -5.37 4.24
N HIS A 79 5.98 -5.21 3.34
CA HIS A 79 4.56 -5.12 3.67
C HIS A 79 3.89 -6.49 3.62
N THR A 80 2.79 -6.63 4.34
CA THR A 80 1.95 -7.84 4.30
C THR A 80 0.52 -7.47 3.91
N TYR A 81 -0.14 -8.37 3.19
CA TYR A 81 -1.55 -8.25 2.83
C TYR A 81 -2.32 -9.51 3.25
N VAL A 82 -3.42 -9.36 3.99
CA VAL A 82 -4.24 -10.48 4.49
C VAL A 82 -5.73 -10.35 4.11
N ALA A 83 -6.49 -11.44 4.22
CA ALA A 83 -7.94 -11.42 4.10
C ALA A 83 -8.58 -11.43 5.49
N LEU A 84 -9.48 -10.48 5.77
CA LEU A 84 -10.18 -10.38 7.04
C LEU A 84 -11.70 -10.51 6.79
N GLU A 85 -12.24 -11.65 7.22
CA GLU A 85 -13.63 -12.04 7.00
C GLU A 85 -14.57 -11.32 7.97
N MET A 86 -15.38 -10.40 7.45
CA MET A 86 -16.29 -9.56 8.24
C MET A 86 -17.45 -9.01 7.42
N SER A 87 -18.62 -8.94 8.04
CA SER A 87 -19.86 -8.47 7.41
C SER A 87 -20.40 -7.17 8.01
N THR A 88 -19.75 -6.61 9.03
CA THR A 88 -20.23 -5.40 9.71
C THR A 88 -19.16 -4.32 9.81
N LEU A 89 -19.62 -3.07 9.74
CA LEU A 89 -18.75 -1.90 9.85
C LEU A 89 -18.09 -1.78 11.22
N ALA A 90 -18.78 -2.18 12.29
CA ALA A 90 -18.24 -2.15 13.64
C ALA A 90 -17.01 -3.06 13.78
N ARG A 91 -17.05 -4.26 13.20
CA ARG A 91 -15.89 -5.16 13.16
C ARG A 91 -14.77 -4.60 12.29
N ALA A 92 -15.10 -4.04 11.12
CA ALA A 92 -14.13 -3.36 10.27
C ALA A 92 -13.40 -2.24 11.00
N ARG A 93 -14.14 -1.41 11.74
CA ARG A 93 -13.56 -0.31 12.53
C ARG A 93 -12.64 -0.83 13.63
N ALA A 94 -13.06 -1.84 14.38
CA ALA A 94 -12.24 -2.43 15.44
C ALA A 94 -10.92 -2.97 14.88
N GLU A 95 -11.00 -3.76 13.81
CA GLU A 95 -9.82 -4.33 13.15
C GLU A 95 -8.87 -3.24 12.62
N LEU A 96 -9.40 -2.16 12.03
CA LEU A 96 -8.58 -1.05 11.54
C LEU A 96 -7.88 -0.29 12.69
N LEU A 97 -8.55 -0.09 13.82
CA LEU A 97 -7.98 0.56 15.00
C LEU A 97 -6.92 -0.30 15.69
N ASP A 98 -7.10 -1.62 15.67
CA ASP A 98 -6.21 -2.58 16.31
C ASP A 98 -5.05 -3.03 15.41
N LEU A 99 -5.05 -2.67 14.11
CA LEU A 99 -3.99 -3.08 13.18
C LEU A 99 -2.73 -2.21 13.38
N PRO A 100 -1.64 -2.74 13.99
CA PRO A 100 -0.42 -1.98 14.11
C PRO A 100 0.17 -1.71 12.73
N ASN A 101 0.68 -0.50 12.50
CA ASN A 101 1.25 -0.08 11.22
C ASN A 101 0.27 -0.24 10.05
N PHE A 102 -0.98 0.20 10.22
CA PHE A 102 -2.00 0.18 9.16
C PHE A 102 -1.49 0.88 7.89
N GLY A 103 -1.37 0.11 6.80
CA GLY A 103 -0.91 0.59 5.49
C GLY A 103 -2.04 0.95 4.54
N GLY A 104 -3.25 0.47 4.81
CA GLY A 104 -4.42 0.62 3.94
C GLY A 104 -5.23 -0.66 3.84
N ALA A 105 -6.43 -0.57 3.28
CA ALA A 105 -7.27 -1.74 3.08
C ALA A 105 -8.10 -1.64 1.81
N SER A 106 -8.33 -2.79 1.18
CA SER A 106 -9.41 -2.92 0.21
C SER A 106 -10.70 -3.29 0.93
N VAL A 107 -11.83 -2.84 0.40
CA VAL A 107 -13.16 -3.10 0.93
C VAL A 107 -13.99 -3.75 -0.17
N THR A 108 -14.62 -4.87 0.15
CA THR A 108 -15.53 -5.56 -0.76
C THR A 108 -16.92 -5.73 -0.16
N ILE A 109 -17.83 -6.37 -0.89
CA ILE A 109 -19.19 -6.69 -0.44
C ILE A 109 -19.13 -7.38 0.94
N PRO A 110 -20.02 -7.05 1.88
CA PRO A 110 -21.12 -6.07 1.78
C PRO A 110 -20.74 -4.64 2.26
N LEU A 111 -19.45 -4.35 2.45
CA LEU A 111 -19.02 -3.19 3.23
C LEU A 111 -18.79 -1.90 2.45
N LYS A 112 -18.84 -1.93 1.10
CA LYS A 112 -18.40 -0.78 0.28
C LYS A 112 -19.16 0.52 0.55
N GLU A 113 -20.48 0.45 0.74
CA GLU A 113 -21.29 1.62 1.09
C GLU A 113 -21.04 2.06 2.54
N ALA A 114 -21.04 1.08 3.47
CA ALA A 114 -20.84 1.36 4.89
C ALA A 114 -19.45 1.95 5.18
N ALA A 115 -18.43 1.61 4.40
CA ALA A 115 -17.07 2.11 4.55
C ALA A 115 -16.92 3.62 4.35
N LEU A 116 -17.90 4.30 3.73
CA LEU A 116 -17.96 5.76 3.69
C LEU A 116 -17.85 6.37 5.10
N ALA A 117 -18.49 5.75 6.09
CA ALA A 117 -18.49 6.24 7.48
C ALA A 117 -17.18 5.98 8.24
N LEU A 118 -16.21 5.28 7.64
CA LEU A 118 -14.85 5.12 8.19
C LEU A 118 -13.87 6.17 7.67
N CYS A 119 -14.28 6.97 6.68
CA CYS A 119 -13.40 7.89 5.97
C CYS A 119 -13.59 9.31 6.49
N ASP A 120 -12.48 10.01 6.74
CA ASP A 120 -12.47 11.44 7.07
C ASP A 120 -12.51 12.30 5.82
N GLU A 121 -12.04 11.77 4.69
CA GLU A 121 -12.14 12.41 3.38
C GLU A 121 -12.41 11.38 2.28
N LEU A 122 -13.03 11.84 1.19
CA LEU A 122 -13.39 10.99 0.05
C LEU A 122 -12.78 11.54 -1.23
N SER A 123 -12.37 10.64 -2.12
CA SER A 123 -12.04 11.02 -3.48
C SER A 123 -13.29 11.49 -4.24
N PRO A 124 -13.14 12.34 -5.28
CA PRO A 124 -14.27 12.72 -6.11
C PRO A 124 -15.00 11.53 -6.76
N ALA A 125 -14.30 10.43 -7.02
CA ALA A 125 -14.89 9.21 -7.55
C ALA A 125 -15.76 8.50 -6.49
N ALA A 126 -15.22 8.31 -5.29
CA ALA A 126 -15.95 7.70 -4.18
C ALA A 126 -17.19 8.52 -3.80
N THR A 127 -17.09 9.86 -3.77
CA THR A 127 -18.23 10.75 -3.51
C THR A 127 -19.35 10.57 -4.53
N ARG A 128 -19.01 10.49 -5.83
CA ARG A 128 -20.03 10.35 -6.89
C ARG A 128 -20.64 8.95 -6.95
N ILE A 129 -19.85 7.92 -6.69
CA ILE A 129 -20.30 6.52 -6.74
C ILE A 129 -21.11 6.19 -5.48
N GLY A 130 -20.82 6.82 -4.34
CA GLY A 130 -21.47 6.50 -3.07
C GLY A 130 -20.96 5.19 -2.45
N ALA A 131 -19.74 4.77 -2.78
CA ALA A 131 -19.14 3.55 -2.25
C ALA A 131 -17.60 3.65 -2.24
N VAL A 132 -16.97 3.05 -1.23
CA VAL A 132 -15.52 3.00 -1.04
C VAL A 132 -15.04 1.55 -1.16
N ASN A 133 -14.07 1.29 -2.03
CA ASN A 133 -13.40 -0.01 -2.13
C ASN A 133 -11.93 0.05 -1.67
N THR A 134 -11.41 1.23 -1.35
CA THR A 134 -10.00 1.46 -1.01
C THR A 134 -9.90 2.47 0.14
N LEU A 135 -9.26 2.08 1.24
CA LEU A 135 -8.96 2.92 2.41
C LEU A 135 -7.47 3.24 2.43
N ILE A 136 -7.15 4.53 2.50
CA ILE A 136 -5.78 5.06 2.41
C ILE A 136 -5.49 5.84 3.69
N PRO A 137 -4.56 5.39 4.56
CA PRO A 137 -4.14 6.17 5.70
C PRO A 137 -3.35 7.40 5.26
N LEU A 138 -3.65 8.54 5.89
CA LEU A 138 -2.94 9.79 5.69
C LEU A 138 -1.89 9.99 6.78
N ALA A 139 -0.91 10.87 6.51
CA ALA A 139 0.18 11.16 7.44
C ALA A 139 -0.29 11.78 8.78
N ASP A 140 -1.48 12.38 8.81
CA ASP A 140 -2.09 12.98 10.00
C ASP A 140 -3.00 12.00 10.77
N GLY A 141 -3.02 10.72 10.38
CA GLY A 141 -3.81 9.67 11.02
C GLY A 141 -5.26 9.57 10.51
N ARG A 142 -5.69 10.47 9.63
CA ARG A 142 -7.00 10.37 8.96
C ARG A 142 -7.02 9.27 7.89
N ILE A 143 -8.22 8.88 7.46
CA ILE A 143 -8.43 7.89 6.40
C ILE A 143 -9.12 8.55 5.20
N ARG A 144 -8.48 8.44 4.03
CA ARG A 144 -9.10 8.76 2.74
C ARG A 144 -9.77 7.52 2.15
N GLY A 145 -11.03 7.66 1.76
CA GLY A 145 -11.75 6.67 0.97
C GLY A 145 -11.66 6.94 -0.52
N ASP A 146 -11.39 5.90 -1.31
CA ASP A 146 -11.40 5.95 -2.77
C ASP A 146 -12.21 4.77 -3.35
N ASN A 147 -12.58 4.89 -4.62
CA ASN A 147 -13.20 3.85 -5.41
C ASN A 147 -12.37 3.63 -6.67
N THR A 148 -11.77 2.45 -6.81
CA THR A 148 -10.93 2.06 -7.96
C THR A 148 -11.63 1.10 -8.91
N ASP A 149 -12.83 0.58 -8.57
CA ASP A 149 -13.55 -0.38 -9.41
C ASP A 149 -13.89 0.20 -10.78
N TRP A 150 -14.26 1.50 -10.84
CA TRP A 150 -14.60 2.17 -12.10
C TRP A 150 -13.42 2.28 -13.08
N LEU A 151 -12.18 2.27 -12.58
CA LEU A 151 -10.99 2.26 -13.43
C LEU A 151 -10.79 0.89 -14.09
N GLY A 152 -11.18 -0.20 -13.40
CA GLY A 152 -11.02 -1.57 -13.89
C GLY A 152 -12.13 -2.04 -14.83
N ILE A 153 -13.31 -1.38 -14.80
CA ILE A 153 -14.47 -1.72 -15.65
C ILE A 153 -14.44 -0.94 -16.98
N ARG A 154 -13.65 0.14 -17.06
CA ARG A 154 -13.62 1.05 -18.22
C ARG A 154 -13.06 0.43 -19.49
#